data_AF-A0A381RAE0-F1
#
_entry.id   AF-A0A381RAE0-F1
#
_cell.length_a   1.000
_cell.length_b   1.000
_cell.length_c   1.000
_cell.angle_alpha   90.00
_cell.angle_beta   90.00
_cell.angle_gamma   90.00
#
_symmetry.space_group_name_H-M   'P 1'
#
loop_
_entity.id
_entity.type
_entity.pdbx_description
1 polymer ?
#
loop_
_entity_poly.entity_id
_entity_poly.type
_entity_poly.pdbx_seq_one_letter_code
_entity_poly.pdbx_strand_id
1 'polypeptide(L)'
;MSTKQSFRSIGLLKSSLLLMLIIFGIWLLNDRGLLSIVMEGDKSHISKVIGFLWIISTSYWLFLSNEISKERDSFNVTSFINTKLSISKYFIALEKGEEKDILLKAFEAEYTKKLSYGWMAADISLKLGLLGTIIGFILMLQPIAELNDTSPDSLKLALSGMSSGMAVALYTTLTGLIGSTLTRIQFHILSVRVSSLLNDITFFLDKNVE
;
A
#
# COMPACT_ATOMS: atom_id res chain seq x y z
N MET A 1 15.63 -32.41 23.37
CA MET A 1 15.80 -31.66 22.11
C MET A 1 14.48 -30.96 21.84
N SER A 2 14.29 -29.78 22.42
CA SER A 2 13.02 -29.04 22.39
C SER A 2 12.87 -28.36 21.03
N THR A 3 11.91 -28.83 20.23
CA THR A 3 11.52 -28.20 18.97
C THR A 3 10.98 -26.81 19.29
N LYS A 4 11.80 -25.81 19.00
CA LYS A 4 11.47 -24.38 19.03
C LYS A 4 10.36 -24.16 18.00
N GLN A 5 9.11 -24.36 18.42
CA GLN A 5 7.94 -24.12 17.59
C GLN A 5 7.89 -22.61 17.36
N SER A 6 8.43 -22.20 16.22
CA SER A 6 8.32 -20.84 15.70
C SER A 6 6.84 -20.55 15.56
N PHE A 7 6.24 -19.92 16.57
CA PHE A 7 4.94 -19.28 16.43
C PHE A 7 5.12 -18.19 15.37
N ARG A 8 4.95 -18.56 14.09
CA ARG A 8 4.76 -17.59 13.03
C ARG A 8 3.44 -16.94 13.34
N SER A 9 3.50 -15.70 13.79
CA SER A 9 2.34 -14.90 14.12
C SER A 9 1.28 -15.03 13.03
N ILE A 10 0.06 -15.42 13.41
CA ILE A 10 -1.04 -15.68 12.46
C ILE A 10 -1.31 -14.45 11.58
N GLY A 11 -1.02 -13.24 12.09
CA GLY A 11 -1.09 -11.98 11.35
C GLY A 11 -0.13 -11.90 10.16
N LEU A 12 1.13 -12.32 10.32
CA LEU A 12 2.11 -12.36 9.23
C LEU A 12 1.72 -13.37 8.16
N LEU A 13 1.19 -14.52 8.55
CA LEU A 13 0.75 -15.55 7.62
C LEU A 13 -0.36 -15.00 6.72
N LYS A 14 -1.37 -14.32 7.31
CA LYS A 14 -2.47 -13.69 6.58
C LYS A 14 -1.99 -12.63 5.58
N SER A 15 -1.02 -11.80 5.97
CA SER A 15 -0.43 -10.81 5.05
C SER A 15 0.37 -11.46 3.92
N SER A 16 1.14 -12.50 4.23
CA SER A 16 1.92 -13.23 3.21
C SER A 16 1.03 -13.95 2.21
N LEU A 17 -0.10 -14.50 2.65
CA LEU A 17 -1.12 -15.11 1.79
C LEU A 17 -1.75 -14.08 0.84
N LEU A 18 -2.12 -12.90 1.34
CA LEU A 18 -2.64 -11.82 0.50
C LEU A 18 -1.60 -11.40 -0.55
N LEU A 19 -0.33 -11.28 -0.16
CA LEU A 19 0.74 -10.94 -1.09
C LEU A 19 0.90 -12.01 -2.17
N MET A 20 0.87 -13.29 -1.80
CA MET A 20 0.93 -14.39 -2.76
C MET A 20 -0.21 -14.32 -3.78
N LEU A 21 -1.44 -14.04 -3.33
CA LEU A 21 -2.61 -13.89 -4.20
C LEU A 21 -2.41 -12.73 -5.19
N ILE A 22 -1.89 -11.58 -4.73
CA ILE A 22 -1.63 -10.43 -5.59
C ILE A 22 -0.52 -10.75 -6.61
N ILE A 23 0.58 -11.36 -6.18
CA ILE A 23 1.68 -11.75 -7.07
C ILE A 23 1.19 -12.75 -8.11
N PHE A 24 0.35 -13.72 -7.72
CA PHE A 24 -0.26 -14.66 -8.65
C PHE A 24 -1.14 -13.95 -9.69
N GLY A 25 -1.94 -12.97 -9.27
CA GLY A 25 -2.72 -12.14 -10.18
C GLY A 25 -1.83 -11.36 -11.17
N ILE A 26 -0.74 -10.75 -10.70
CA ILE A 26 0.23 -10.06 -11.56
C ILE A 26 0.89 -11.03 -12.55
N TRP A 27 1.25 -12.22 -12.09
CA TRP A 27 1.82 -13.26 -12.95
C TRP A 27 0.85 -13.68 -14.06
N LEU A 28 -0.44 -13.87 -13.75
CA LEU A 28 -1.47 -14.19 -14.74
C LEU A 28 -1.64 -13.07 -15.78
N LEU A 29 -1.63 -11.80 -15.34
CA LEU A 29 -1.68 -10.66 -16.25
C LEU A 29 -0.45 -10.60 -17.17
N ASN A 30 0.73 -10.97 -16.65
CA ASN A 30 1.95 -11.04 -17.43
C ASN A 30 1.93 -12.19 -18.46
N ASP A 31 1.42 -13.36 -18.09
CA ASP A 31 1.26 -14.51 -18.99
C ASP A 31 0.34 -14.18 -20.19
N ARG A 32 -0.68 -13.34 -19.96
CA ARG A 32 -1.55 -12.81 -21.01
C ARG A 32 -0.93 -11.69 -21.85
N GLY A 33 0.29 -11.26 -21.56
CA GLY A 33 0.97 -10.13 -22.22
C GLY A 33 0.39 -8.75 -21.88
N LEU A 34 -0.62 -8.66 -21.01
CA LEU A 34 -1.31 -7.41 -20.67
C LEU A 34 -0.38 -6.40 -20.01
N LEU A 35 0.60 -6.89 -19.24
CA LEU A 35 1.57 -6.03 -18.56
C LEU A 35 2.54 -5.37 -19.57
N SER A 36 2.91 -6.08 -20.64
CA SER A 36 3.72 -5.52 -21.74
C SER A 36 2.97 -4.42 -22.48
N ILE A 37 1.68 -4.66 -22.78
CA ILE A 37 0.81 -3.69 -23.45
C ILE A 37 0.73 -2.38 -22.66
N VAL A 38 0.54 -2.45 -21.34
CA VAL A 38 0.52 -1.27 -20.47
C VAL A 38 1.88 -0.55 -20.47
N MET A 39 2.97 -1.29 -20.38
CA MET A 39 4.33 -0.72 -20.29
C MET A 39 4.83 -0.10 -21.60
N GLU A 40 4.48 -0.69 -22.74
CA GLU A 40 4.80 -0.20 -24.08
C GLU A 40 3.87 0.94 -24.50
N GLY A 41 2.58 0.83 -24.14
CA GLY A 41 1.59 1.85 -24.45
C GLY A 41 1.75 3.13 -23.64
N ASP A 42 2.28 3.04 -22.40
CA ASP A 42 2.58 4.22 -21.59
C ASP A 42 3.96 4.83 -21.89
N LYS A 43 3.97 5.70 -22.91
CA LYS A 43 5.13 6.55 -23.25
C LYS A 43 5.50 7.58 -22.18
N SER A 44 4.59 7.93 -21.26
CA SER A 44 4.89 8.88 -20.17
C SER A 44 5.74 8.26 -19.06
N HIS A 45 5.79 6.92 -19.01
CA HIS A 45 6.45 6.11 -17.99
C HIS A 45 5.90 6.29 -16.56
N ILE A 46 4.76 6.95 -16.38
CA ILE A 46 4.11 7.13 -15.07
C ILE A 46 3.68 5.78 -14.48
N SER A 47 3.23 4.84 -15.31
CA SER A 47 2.81 3.50 -14.87
C SER A 47 3.96 2.75 -14.19
N LYS A 48 5.21 2.95 -14.64
CA LYS A 48 6.41 2.39 -13.99
C LYS A 48 6.63 3.03 -12.61
N VAL A 49 6.44 4.34 -12.49
CA VAL A 49 6.55 5.07 -11.22
C VAL A 49 5.50 4.58 -10.21
N ILE A 50 4.25 4.39 -10.65
CA ILE A 50 3.18 3.85 -9.81
C ILE A 50 3.51 2.42 -9.37
N GLY A 51 3.99 1.57 -10.29
CA GLY A 51 4.42 0.21 -9.96
C GLY A 51 5.55 0.19 -8.93
N PHE A 52 6.55 1.07 -9.05
CA PHE A 52 7.63 1.20 -8.09
C PHE A 52 7.14 1.68 -6.72
N LEU A 53 6.26 2.68 -6.69
CA LEU A 53 5.62 3.15 -5.46
C LEU A 53 4.81 2.04 -4.77
N TRP A 54 4.12 1.20 -5.55
CA TRP A 54 3.39 0.05 -5.04
C TRP A 54 4.33 -1.00 -4.39
N ILE A 55 5.49 -1.28 -4.99
CA ILE A 55 6.49 -2.19 -4.42
C ILE A 55 7.03 -1.68 -3.09
N ILE A 56 7.37 -0.39 -3.01
CA ILE A 56 7.82 0.25 -1.76
C ILE A 56 6.74 0.16 -0.69
N SER A 57 5.50 0.52 -1.06
CA SER A 57 4.36 0.52 -0.14
C SER A 57 4.05 -0.88 0.38
N THR A 58 4.11 -1.90 -0.49
CA THR A 58 3.90 -3.30 -0.14
C THR A 58 5.01 -3.81 0.79
N SER A 59 6.28 -3.43 0.53
CA SER A 59 7.41 -3.79 1.39
C SER A 59 7.27 -3.17 2.78
N TYR A 60 6.89 -1.90 2.86
CA TYR A 60 6.61 -1.22 4.12
C TYR A 60 5.41 -1.83 4.86
N TRP A 61 4.35 -2.19 4.15
CA TRP A 61 3.19 -2.89 4.71
C TRP A 61 3.56 -4.24 5.33
N LEU A 62 4.41 -5.04 4.66
CA LEU A 62 4.91 -6.31 5.21
C LEU A 62 5.72 -6.09 6.48
N PHE A 63 6.60 -5.08 6.48
CA PHE A 63 7.38 -4.73 7.67
C PHE A 63 6.47 -4.35 8.85
N LEU A 64 5.52 -3.44 8.63
CA LEU A 64 4.61 -2.98 9.68
C LEU A 64 3.67 -4.10 10.14
N SER A 65 3.25 -4.99 9.23
CA SER A 65 2.51 -6.20 9.57
C SER A 65 3.31 -7.15 10.46
N ASN A 66 4.62 -7.23 10.30
CA ASN A 66 5.50 -8.02 11.17
C ASN A 66 5.59 -7.40 12.56
N GLU A 67 5.78 -6.09 12.62
CA GLU A 67 5.84 -5.31 13.86
C GLU A 67 4.57 -5.53 14.69
N ILE A 68 3.39 -5.25 14.13
CA ILE A 68 2.09 -5.41 14.82
C ILE A 68 1.86 -6.86 15.28
N SER A 69 2.28 -7.84 14.48
CA SER A 69 2.06 -9.23 14.84
C SER A 69 2.99 -9.69 15.97
N LYS A 70 4.22 -9.16 16.04
CA LYS A 70 5.12 -9.37 17.19
C LYS A 70 4.57 -8.71 18.45
N GLU A 71 4.01 -7.51 18.31
CA GLU A 71 3.36 -6.80 19.42
C GLU A 71 2.20 -7.62 19.98
N ARG A 72 1.34 -8.15 19.12
CA ARG A 72 0.22 -9.01 19.54
C ARG A 72 0.67 -10.31 20.21
N ASP A 73 1.66 -11.00 19.67
CA ASP A 73 2.15 -12.26 20.25
C ASP A 73 2.80 -12.03 21.61
N SER A 74 3.49 -10.89 21.79
CA SER A 74 4.07 -10.51 23.09
C SER A 74 3.04 -10.20 24.15
N PHE A 75 1.85 -9.74 23.76
CA PHE A 75 0.73 -9.51 24.66
C PHE A 75 0.06 -10.82 25.12
N ASN A 76 -0.03 -11.82 24.23
CA ASN A 76 -0.62 -13.12 24.55
C ASN A 76 0.28 -14.02 25.42
N VAL A 77 1.60 -13.84 25.38
CA VAL A 77 2.55 -14.58 26.23
C VAL A 77 2.86 -13.72 27.45
N THR A 78 2.47 -14.20 28.63
CA THR A 78 2.52 -13.53 29.95
C THR A 78 3.94 -13.22 30.48
N SER A 79 4.90 -12.89 29.64
CA SER A 79 6.28 -12.54 30.02
C SER A 79 6.62 -11.11 29.57
N PHE A 80 6.36 -10.17 30.47
CA PHE A 80 6.56 -8.72 30.38
C PHE A 80 8.02 -8.25 30.27
N ILE A 81 8.89 -8.96 29.54
CA ILE A 81 10.33 -8.66 29.52
C ILE A 81 10.88 -8.75 28.09
N ASN A 82 10.59 -7.75 27.25
CA ASN A 82 11.50 -7.42 26.15
C ASN A 82 11.41 -5.94 25.76
N THR A 83 12.50 -5.23 26.01
CA THR A 83 12.67 -3.75 26.06
C THR A 83 12.65 -3.05 24.70
N LYS A 84 12.17 -3.68 23.63
CA LYS A 84 12.25 -3.15 22.26
C LYS A 84 10.90 -2.90 21.56
N LEU A 85 9.77 -3.19 22.21
CA LEU A 85 8.43 -3.04 21.64
C LEU A 85 7.74 -1.75 22.14
N SER A 86 6.90 -1.13 21.30
CA SER A 86 6.15 0.09 21.69
C SER A 86 5.15 -0.21 22.81
N ILE A 87 4.58 -1.43 22.84
CA ILE A 87 3.77 -1.92 23.97
C ILE A 87 4.57 -1.98 25.29
N SER A 88 5.86 -2.35 25.26
CA SER A 88 6.67 -2.39 26.49
C SER A 88 6.86 -0.99 27.08
N LYS A 89 7.08 0.03 26.23
CA LYS A 89 7.16 1.43 26.69
C LYS A 89 5.84 1.89 27.31
N TYR A 90 4.73 1.49 26.70
CA TYR A 90 3.38 1.77 27.17
C TYR A 90 3.12 1.20 28.58
N PHE A 91 3.48 -0.06 28.83
CA PHE A 91 3.31 -0.68 30.15
C PHE A 91 4.28 -0.15 31.22
N ILE A 92 5.52 0.19 30.84
CA ILE A 92 6.47 0.86 31.76
C ILE A 92 5.93 2.25 32.17
N ALA A 93 5.25 2.95 31.27
CA ALA A 93 4.62 4.23 31.59
C ALA A 93 3.38 4.08 32.48
N LEU A 94 2.59 3.01 32.30
CA LEU A 94 1.52 2.63 33.23
C LEU A 94 2.03 2.32 34.64
N GLU A 95 3.11 1.55 34.77
CA GLU A 95 3.73 1.27 36.09
C GLU A 95 4.25 2.53 36.78
N LYS A 96 4.56 3.58 36.02
CA LYS A 96 4.96 4.91 36.54
C LYS A 96 3.78 5.79 36.97
N GLY A 97 2.55 5.31 36.84
CA GLY A 97 1.35 6.04 37.27
C GLY A 97 0.81 7.05 36.26
N GLU A 98 1.19 6.95 34.98
CA GLU A 98 0.59 7.78 33.93
C GLU A 98 -0.85 7.35 33.62
N GLU A 99 -1.69 8.31 33.22
CA GLU A 99 -3.11 8.08 32.97
C GLU A 99 -3.33 7.17 31.75
N LYS A 100 -4.09 6.08 31.93
CA LYS A 100 -4.31 5.02 30.92
C LYS A 100 -4.78 5.58 29.57
N ASP A 101 -5.71 6.53 29.61
CA ASP A 101 -6.30 7.14 28.41
C ASP A 101 -5.28 7.94 27.59
N ILE A 102 -4.32 8.60 28.25
CA ILE A 102 -3.26 9.35 27.58
C ILE A 102 -2.35 8.39 26.82
N LEU A 103 -2.02 7.26 27.46
CA LEU A 103 -1.18 6.24 26.85
C LEU A 103 -1.88 5.57 25.66
N LEU A 104 -3.15 5.17 25.77
CA LEU A 104 -3.90 4.56 24.67
C LEU A 104 -3.92 5.47 23.45
N LYS A 105 -4.19 6.76 23.66
CA LYS A 105 -4.17 7.77 22.61
C LYS A 105 -2.78 7.93 22.00
N ALA A 106 -1.70 7.86 22.79
CA ALA A 106 -0.35 7.94 22.29
C ALA A 106 0.01 6.74 21.38
N PHE A 107 -0.40 5.53 21.78
CA PHE A 107 -0.21 4.31 20.97
C PHE A 107 -1.02 4.37 19.66
N GLU A 108 -2.29 4.75 19.76
CA GLU A 108 -3.17 4.93 18.59
C GLU A 108 -2.59 5.97 17.63
N ALA A 109 -2.09 7.10 18.15
CA ALA A 109 -1.46 8.14 17.35
C ALA A 109 -0.19 7.64 16.63
N GLU A 110 0.65 6.85 17.31
CA GLU A 110 1.85 6.26 16.71
C GLU A 110 1.49 5.37 15.51
N TYR A 111 0.52 4.47 15.68
CA TYR A 111 0.12 3.55 14.61
C TYR A 111 -0.67 4.24 13.50
N THR A 112 -1.52 5.21 13.83
CA THR A 112 -2.21 6.04 12.83
C THR A 112 -1.20 6.77 11.95
N LYS A 113 -0.14 7.31 12.54
CA LYS A 113 0.98 7.91 11.78
C LYS A 113 1.69 6.88 10.89
N LYS A 114 1.99 5.67 11.39
CA LYS A 114 2.64 4.63 10.58
C LYS A 114 1.75 4.18 9.40
N LEU A 115 0.44 4.09 9.60
CA LEU A 115 -0.54 3.70 8.58
C LEU A 115 -0.77 4.79 7.53
N SER A 116 -0.71 6.07 7.93
CA SER A 116 -0.98 7.20 7.04
C SER A 116 -0.02 7.26 5.85
N TYR A 117 1.23 6.80 6.00
CA TYR A 117 2.18 6.71 4.89
C TYR A 117 1.68 5.81 3.75
N GLY A 118 1.02 4.69 4.08
CA GLY A 118 0.45 3.80 3.08
C GLY A 118 -0.79 4.38 2.39
N TRP A 119 -1.65 5.05 3.15
CA TRP A 119 -2.80 5.75 2.59
C TRP A 119 -2.38 6.92 1.68
N MET A 120 -1.34 7.66 2.08
CA MET A 120 -0.74 8.70 1.26
C MET A 120 -0.17 8.13 -0.05
N ALA A 121 0.53 6.99 0.00
CA ALA A 121 1.04 6.33 -1.20
C ALA A 121 -0.10 5.90 -2.15
N ALA A 122 -1.23 5.43 -1.62
CA ALA A 122 -2.40 5.13 -2.41
C ALA A 122 -3.01 6.40 -3.06
N ASP A 123 -3.10 7.51 -2.32
CA ASP A 123 -3.58 8.79 -2.84
C ASP A 123 -2.65 9.33 -3.94
N ILE A 124 -1.34 9.22 -3.76
CA ILE A 124 -0.35 9.61 -4.77
C ILE A 124 -0.51 8.74 -6.01
N SER A 125 -0.66 7.43 -5.86
CA SER A 125 -0.87 6.51 -6.99
C SER A 125 -2.09 6.89 -7.83
N LEU A 126 -3.20 7.25 -7.17
CA LEU A 126 -4.42 7.72 -7.83
C LEU A 126 -4.20 9.04 -8.57
N LYS A 127 -3.56 10.02 -7.90
CA LYS A 127 -3.26 11.34 -8.49
C LYS A 127 -2.30 11.24 -9.68
N LEU A 128 -1.31 10.36 -9.62
CA LEU A 128 -0.42 10.07 -10.74
C LEU A 128 -1.18 9.45 -11.93
N GLY A 129 -2.15 8.56 -11.66
CA GLY A 129 -3.03 8.02 -12.71
C GLY A 129 -3.81 9.11 -13.44
N LEU A 130 -4.43 10.03 -12.68
CA LEU A 130 -5.16 11.19 -13.21
C LEU A 130 -4.24 12.16 -13.97
N LEU A 131 -3.02 12.38 -13.48
CA LEU A 131 -2.00 13.18 -14.15
C LEU A 131 -1.63 12.57 -15.51
N GLY A 132 -1.54 11.24 -15.59
CA GLY A 132 -1.33 10.54 -16.84
C GLY A 132 -2.48 10.72 -17.85
N THR A 133 -3.74 10.88 -17.40
CA THR A 133 -4.85 11.28 -18.29
C THR A 133 -4.58 12.64 -18.94
N ILE A 134 -4.14 13.63 -18.15
CA ILE A 134 -3.83 14.98 -18.64
C ILE A 134 -2.69 14.91 -19.66
N ILE A 135 -1.62 14.18 -19.35
CA ILE A 135 -0.49 14.01 -20.27
C ILE A 135 -0.91 13.28 -21.55
N GLY A 136 -1.72 12.23 -21.44
CA GLY A 136 -2.23 11.51 -22.60
C GLY A 136 -3.07 12.40 -23.51
N PHE A 137 -3.89 13.29 -22.96
CA PHE A 137 -4.60 14.30 -23.75
C PHE A 137 -3.67 15.32 -24.42
N ILE A 138 -2.62 15.77 -23.74
CA ILE A 138 -1.60 16.65 -24.35
C ILE A 138 -0.94 15.94 -25.55
N LEU A 139 -0.49 14.70 -25.35
CA LEU A 139 0.14 13.88 -26.41
C LEU A 139 -0.84 13.56 -27.56
N MET A 140 -2.13 13.45 -27.26
CA MET A 140 -3.17 13.20 -28.26
C MET A 140 -3.40 14.42 -29.16
N LEU A 141 -3.36 15.63 -28.61
CA LEU A 141 -3.62 16.88 -29.35
C LEU A 141 -2.37 17.41 -30.08
N GLN A 142 -1.17 17.07 -29.62
CA GLN A 142 0.08 17.57 -30.19
C GLN A 142 0.20 17.32 -31.71
N PRO A 143 -0.04 16.10 -32.25
CA PRO A 143 0.07 15.86 -33.69
C PRO A 143 -0.92 16.68 -34.52
N ILE A 144 -2.08 17.02 -33.96
CA ILE A 144 -3.10 17.85 -34.64
C ILE A 144 -2.64 19.31 -34.71
N ALA A 145 -2.00 19.81 -33.66
CA ALA A 145 -1.48 21.17 -33.60
C ALA A 145 -0.30 21.39 -34.58
N GLU A 146 0.43 20.32 -34.92
CA GLU A 146 1.61 20.35 -35.80
C GLU A 146 1.29 20.02 -37.27
N LEU A 147 0.01 19.74 -37.62
CA LEU A 147 -0.42 19.46 -39.00
C LEU A 147 -0.25 20.71 -39.88
N ASN A 148 0.80 20.73 -40.70
CA ASN A 148 1.08 21.81 -41.67
C ASN A 148 0.50 21.54 -43.07
N ASP A 149 0.13 20.29 -43.37
CA ASP A 149 -0.57 19.91 -44.59
C ASP A 149 -1.59 18.79 -44.34
N THR A 150 -2.51 18.61 -45.27
CA THR A 150 -3.56 17.60 -45.22
C THR A 150 -3.22 16.38 -46.09
N SER A 151 -1.92 16.10 -46.29
CA SER A 151 -1.51 14.94 -47.07
C SER A 151 -1.94 13.64 -46.40
N PRO A 152 -2.25 12.57 -47.17
CA PRO A 152 -2.65 11.28 -46.60
C PRO A 152 -1.64 10.71 -45.59
N ASP A 153 -0.35 10.99 -45.76
CA ASP A 153 0.70 10.49 -44.87
C ASP A 153 0.79 11.31 -43.57
N SER A 154 0.69 12.64 -43.64
CA SER A 154 0.57 13.50 -42.45
C SER A 154 -0.66 13.18 -41.61
N LEU A 155 -1.79 12.89 -42.27
CA LEU A 155 -3.02 12.48 -41.57
C LEU A 155 -2.88 11.12 -40.89
N LYS A 156 -2.24 10.13 -41.53
CA LYS A 156 -1.96 8.82 -40.90
C LYS A 156 -1.06 8.96 -39.68
N LEU A 157 -0.02 9.80 -39.76
CA LEU A 157 0.89 10.07 -38.64
C LEU A 157 0.15 10.75 -37.48
N ALA A 158 -0.69 11.75 -37.78
CA ALA A 158 -1.50 12.43 -36.77
C ALA A 158 -2.48 11.47 -36.08
N LEU A 159 -3.17 10.61 -36.84
CA LEU A 159 -4.08 9.60 -36.29
C LEU A 159 -3.35 8.57 -35.41
N SER A 160 -2.15 8.14 -35.81
CA SER A 160 -1.32 7.25 -35.00
C SER A 160 -0.86 7.92 -33.69
N GLY A 161 -0.47 9.19 -33.74
CA GLY A 161 -0.10 9.96 -32.55
C GLY A 161 -1.29 10.15 -31.60
N MET A 162 -2.48 10.43 -32.15
CA MET A 162 -3.72 10.54 -31.38
C MET A 162 -4.05 9.24 -30.64
N SER A 163 -3.94 8.09 -31.32
CA SER A 163 -4.14 6.77 -30.70
C SER A 163 -3.11 6.50 -29.59
N SER A 164 -1.86 6.91 -29.79
CA SER A 164 -0.82 6.78 -28.77
C SER A 164 -1.10 7.63 -27.52
N GLY A 165 -1.59 8.87 -27.67
CA GLY A 165 -1.95 9.72 -26.53
C GLY A 165 -3.12 9.14 -25.73
N MET A 166 -4.11 8.56 -26.42
CA MET A 166 -5.20 7.84 -25.77
C MET A 166 -4.71 6.63 -24.98
N ALA A 167 -3.79 5.83 -25.53
CA ALA A 167 -3.20 4.69 -24.84
C ALA A 167 -2.53 5.09 -23.53
N VAL A 168 -1.73 6.17 -23.54
CA VAL A 168 -1.12 6.75 -22.33
C VAL A 168 -2.20 7.08 -21.31
N ALA A 169 -3.21 7.88 -21.67
CA ALA A 169 -4.27 8.29 -20.76
C ALA A 169 -4.99 7.11 -20.10
N LEU A 170 -5.35 6.09 -20.88
CA LEU A 170 -6.09 4.93 -20.39
C LEU A 170 -5.22 4.04 -19.49
N TYR A 171 -4.01 3.72 -19.92
CA TYR A 171 -3.15 2.79 -19.19
C TYR A 171 -2.59 3.37 -17.89
N THR A 172 -2.23 4.67 -17.88
CA THR A 172 -1.81 5.33 -16.64
C THR A 172 -2.95 5.42 -15.63
N THR A 173 -4.16 5.74 -16.09
CA THR A 173 -5.36 5.83 -15.24
C THR A 173 -5.68 4.47 -14.62
N LEU A 174 -5.69 3.42 -15.45
CA LEU A 174 -5.92 2.05 -15.00
C LEU A 174 -4.88 1.62 -13.96
N THR A 175 -3.60 1.88 -14.24
CA THR A 175 -2.50 1.55 -13.33
C THR A 175 -2.62 2.29 -12.00
N GLY A 176 -2.96 3.58 -12.02
CA GLY A 176 -3.19 4.38 -10.80
C GLY A 176 -4.38 3.90 -9.97
N LEU A 177 -5.48 3.52 -10.61
CA LEU A 177 -6.66 2.97 -9.93
C LEU A 177 -6.35 1.61 -9.28
N ILE A 178 -5.73 0.69 -10.03
CA ILE A 178 -5.36 -0.63 -9.50
C ILE A 178 -4.33 -0.49 -8.38
N GLY A 179 -3.25 0.27 -8.61
CA GLY A 179 -2.19 0.48 -7.63
C GLY A 179 -2.72 1.11 -6.33
N SER A 180 -3.51 2.18 -6.44
CA SER A 180 -4.12 2.82 -5.27
C SER A 180 -5.06 1.88 -4.51
N THR A 181 -5.89 1.11 -5.21
CA THR A 181 -6.85 0.18 -4.59
C THR A 181 -6.13 -0.95 -3.87
N LEU A 182 -5.13 -1.57 -4.50
CA LEU A 182 -4.33 -2.63 -3.88
C LEU A 182 -3.64 -2.14 -2.60
N THR A 183 -3.00 -0.96 -2.65
CA THR A 183 -2.37 -0.36 -1.47
C THR A 183 -3.40 -0.04 -0.39
N ARG A 184 -4.57 0.52 -0.73
CA ARG A 184 -5.64 0.78 0.27
C ARG A 184 -6.08 -0.50 0.98
N ILE A 185 -6.31 -1.58 0.24
CA ILE A 185 -6.73 -2.87 0.83
C ILE A 185 -5.68 -3.39 1.82
N GLN A 186 -4.39 -3.36 1.43
CA GLN A 186 -3.28 -3.78 2.30
C GLN A 186 -3.28 -3.00 3.62
N PHE A 187 -3.32 -1.67 3.56
CA PHE A 187 -3.25 -0.82 4.76
C PHE A 187 -4.56 -0.79 5.55
N HIS A 188 -5.72 -0.99 4.93
CA HIS A 188 -6.99 -1.14 5.63
C HIS A 188 -7.02 -2.41 6.48
N ILE A 189 -6.57 -3.55 5.94
CA ILE A 189 -6.44 -4.79 6.71
C ILE A 189 -5.52 -4.58 7.92
N LEU A 190 -4.48 -3.78 7.76
CA LEU A 190 -3.55 -3.48 8.85
C LEU A 190 -4.18 -2.56 9.91
N SER A 191 -4.97 -1.56 9.50
CA SER A 191 -5.67 -0.69 10.45
C SER A 191 -6.66 -1.47 11.32
N VAL A 192 -7.43 -2.39 10.72
CA VAL A 192 -8.35 -3.26 11.47
C VAL A 192 -7.60 -4.10 12.52
N ARG A 193 -6.39 -4.57 12.21
CA ARG A 193 -5.57 -5.32 13.18
C ARG A 193 -5.05 -4.45 14.31
N VAL A 194 -4.63 -3.21 14.03
CA VAL A 194 -4.23 -2.24 15.06
C VAL A 194 -5.40 -1.95 15.99
N SER A 195 -6.60 -1.67 15.44
CA SER A 195 -7.79 -1.41 16.25
C SER A 195 -8.17 -2.62 17.13
N SER A 196 -8.06 -3.84 16.59
CA SER A 196 -8.27 -5.05 17.39
C SER A 196 -7.24 -5.19 18.52
N LEU A 197 -5.98 -4.87 18.27
CA LEU A 197 -4.92 -4.92 19.28
C LEU A 197 -5.16 -3.88 20.39
N LEU A 198 -5.54 -2.66 20.01
CA LEU A 198 -5.93 -1.61 20.95
C LEU A 198 -7.08 -2.05 21.85
N ASN A 199 -8.15 -2.63 21.28
CA ASN A 199 -9.28 -3.13 22.05
C ASN A 199 -8.88 -4.25 23.02
N ASP A 200 -8.03 -5.19 22.58
CA ASP A 200 -7.50 -6.27 23.42
C ASP A 200 -6.71 -5.69 24.62
N ILE A 201 -5.91 -4.64 24.40
CA ILE A 201 -5.15 -3.93 25.45
C ILE A 201 -6.09 -3.21 26.42
N THR A 202 -7.06 -2.43 25.92
CA THR A 202 -8.04 -1.71 26.76
C THR A 202 -8.77 -2.66 27.69
N PHE A 203 -9.28 -3.78 27.17
CA PHE A 203 -9.99 -4.78 27.96
C PHE A 203 -9.12 -5.38 29.07
N PHE A 204 -7.84 -5.65 28.79
CA PHE A 204 -6.92 -6.15 29.81
C PHE A 204 -6.60 -5.13 30.90
N LEU A 205 -6.54 -3.83 30.55
CA LEU A 205 -6.30 -2.76 31.52
C LEU A 205 -7.50 -2.48 32.42
N ASP A 206 -8.72 -2.69 31.94
CA ASP A 206 -9.93 -2.54 32.76
C ASP A 206 -10.05 -3.69 33.76
N LYS A 207 -9.70 -4.91 33.35
CA LYS A 207 -9.79 -6.11 34.21
C LYS A 207 -8.76 -6.18 35.35
N ASN A 208 -7.61 -5.51 35.23
CA ASN A 208 -6.55 -5.52 36.25
C ASN A 208 -6.58 -4.32 37.21
N VAL A 209 -7.62 -3.48 37.16
CA VAL A 209 -7.77 -2.30 38.03
C VAL A 209 -9.00 -2.38 38.95
N GLU A 210 -9.68 -3.53 38.97
CA GLU A 210 -10.50 -3.98 40.12
C GLU A 210 -9.67 -4.89 41.04
#